data_AF-W6NCN1-F1
#
_entry.id   AF-W6NCN1-F1
#
_cell.length_a   1.000
_cell.length_b   1.000
_cell.length_c   1.000
_cell.angle_alpha   90.00
_cell.angle_beta   90.00
_cell.angle_gamma   90.00
#
_symmetry.space_group_name_H-M   'P 1'
#
loop_
_entity.id
_entity.type
_entity.pdbx_description
1 polymer ?
#
loop_
_entity_poly.entity_id
_entity_poly.type
_entity_poly.pdbx_seq_one_letter_code
_entity_poly.pdbx_strand_id
1 'polypeptide(L)'
;RKLQRDIKRISENRLAISEALSGGHLKPKPIDVQVISHKMQRYAVWFGGSMLASTPEFYKVSHTKEEYMERGPSICRHNPVFGALT
;
A
#
# COMPACT_ATOMS: atom_id res chain seq x y z
N ARG A 1 20.60 -1.75 3.18
CA ARG A 1 19.18 -2.08 3.47
C ARG A 1 18.99 -2.33 4.98
N LYS A 2 19.12 -1.28 5.82
CA LYS A 2 19.00 -1.41 7.28
C LYS A 2 17.59 -1.80 7.70
N LEU A 3 16.58 -1.07 7.21
CA LEU A 3 15.17 -1.31 7.51
C LEU A 3 14.73 -2.75 7.21
N GLN A 4 15.02 -3.25 6.01
CA GLN A 4 14.62 -4.61 5.61
C GLN A 4 15.20 -5.67 6.55
N ARG A 5 16.50 -5.55 6.88
CA ARG A 5 17.19 -6.47 7.79
C ARG A 5 16.59 -6.41 9.20
N ASP A 6 16.39 -5.21 9.72
CA ASP A 6 15.95 -5.02 11.10
C ASP A 6 14.50 -5.54 11.28
N ILE A 7 13.61 -5.31 10.30
CA ILE A 7 12.25 -5.89 10.28
C ILE A 7 12.27 -7.41 10.11
N LYS A 8 13.12 -7.93 9.22
CA LYS A 8 13.28 -9.38 9.02
C LYS A 8 13.71 -10.07 10.32
N ARG A 9 14.68 -9.49 11.03
CA ARG A 9 15.13 -10.00 12.35
C ARG A 9 14.00 -10.05 13.37
N ILE A 10 13.19 -9.00 13.46
CA ILE A 10 12.02 -8.97 14.37
C ILE A 10 11.04 -10.08 14.00
N SER A 11 10.77 -10.26 12.71
CA SER A 11 9.85 -11.30 12.23
C SER A 11 10.38 -12.70 12.52
N GLU A 12 11.65 -12.97 12.22
CA GLU A 12 12.29 -14.28 12.46
C GLU A 12 12.31 -14.62 13.95
N ASN A 13 12.65 -13.66 14.82
CA ASN A 13 12.64 -13.87 16.26
C ASN A 13 11.24 -14.24 16.77
N ARG A 14 10.19 -13.58 16.26
CA ARG A 14 8.81 -13.91 16.63
C ARG A 14 8.42 -15.32 16.17
N LEU A 15 8.78 -15.70 14.95
CA LEU A 15 8.49 -17.03 14.41
C LEU A 15 9.21 -18.13 15.21
N ALA A 16 10.46 -17.90 15.61
CA ALA A 16 11.22 -18.83 16.45
C ALA A 16 10.57 -19.02 17.84
N ILE A 17 10.08 -17.94 18.46
CA ILE A 17 9.34 -18.03 19.73
C ILE A 17 8.05 -18.83 19.56
N SER A 18 7.29 -18.59 18.48
CA SER A 18 6.07 -19.35 18.20
C SER A 18 6.32 -20.85 17.97
N GLU A 19 7.38 -21.19 17.25
CA GLU A 19 7.79 -22.59 17.03
C GLU A 19 8.19 -23.28 18.35
N ALA A 20 8.97 -22.58 19.19
CA ALA A 20 9.39 -23.08 20.50
C ALA A 20 8.20 -23.30 21.44
N LEU A 21 7.26 -22.34 21.52
CA LEU A 21 6.05 -22.46 22.35
C LEU A 21 5.11 -23.57 21.87
N SER A 22 5.15 -23.89 20.58
CA SER A 22 4.34 -24.97 19.99
C SER A 22 4.96 -26.36 20.15
N GLY A 23 6.11 -26.48 20.83
CA GLY A 23 6.83 -27.75 20.98
C GLY A 23 7.29 -28.35 19.64
N GLY A 24 7.46 -27.51 18.60
CA GLY A 24 7.78 -27.95 17.24
C GLY A 24 6.60 -28.53 16.44
N HIS A 25 5.38 -28.57 17.00
CA HIS A 25 4.19 -29.03 16.28
C HIS A 25 3.74 -28.06 15.19
N LEU A 26 4.08 -26.78 15.33
CA LEU A 26 3.79 -25.74 14.36
C LEU A 26 5.09 -25.13 13.87
N LYS A 27 5.42 -25.37 12.60
CA LYS A 27 6.51 -24.68 11.91
C LYS A 27 5.94 -23.56 11.05
N PRO A 28 5.96 -22.30 11.50
CA PRO A 28 5.33 -21.22 10.77
C PRO A 28 6.13 -20.88 9.51
N LYS A 29 5.43 -20.54 8.43
CA LYS A 29 6.04 -20.15 7.16
C LYS A 29 6.91 -18.89 7.35
N PRO A 30 8.15 -18.86 6.84
CA PRO A 30 8.96 -17.65 6.85
C PRO A 30 8.24 -16.49 6.16
N ILE A 31 8.28 -15.31 6.79
CA ILE A 31 7.67 -14.10 6.26
C ILE A 31 8.69 -13.43 5.34
N ASP A 32 8.31 -13.22 4.08
CA ASP A 32 9.13 -12.46 3.15
C ASP A 32 9.05 -10.96 3.47
N VAL A 33 10.21 -10.34 3.63
CA VAL A 33 10.33 -8.92 3.99
C VAL A 33 11.12 -8.22 2.90
N GLN A 34 10.44 -7.29 2.20
CA GLN A 34 11.02 -6.49 1.13
C GLN A 34 10.87 -4.99 1.44
N VAL A 35 11.96 -4.24 1.27
CA VAL A 35 11.92 -2.76 1.28
C VAL A 35 12.26 -2.29 -0.12
N ILE A 36 11.33 -1.58 -0.74
CA ILE A 36 11.46 -1.12 -2.12
C ILE A 36 12.09 0.28 -2.15
N SER A 37 13.22 0.38 -2.84
CA SER A 37 13.86 1.65 -3.18
C SER A 37 13.75 1.91 -4.67
N HIS A 38 13.35 3.12 -5.06
CA HIS A 38 13.21 3.52 -6.47
C HIS A 38 13.70 4.96 -6.69
N LYS A 39 13.98 5.31 -7.95
CA LYS A 39 14.60 6.62 -8.29
C LYS A 39 13.71 7.83 -7.99
N MET A 40 12.38 7.65 -8.03
CA MET A 40 11.40 8.73 -7.85
C MET A 40 10.99 8.97 -6.39
N GLN A 41 11.70 8.41 -5.41
CA GLN A 41 11.32 8.49 -3.99
C GLN A 41 11.11 9.92 -3.47
N ARG A 42 11.95 10.86 -3.90
CA ARG A 42 11.88 12.27 -3.45
C ARG A 42 10.51 12.90 -3.74
N TYR A 43 9.92 12.55 -4.88
CA TYR A 43 8.64 13.09 -5.34
C TYR A 43 7.62 11.99 -5.58
N ALA A 44 7.69 10.88 -4.83
CA ALA A 44 6.91 9.67 -5.11
C ALA A 44 5.40 9.95 -5.18
N VAL A 45 4.90 10.81 -4.29
CA VAL A 45 3.48 11.20 -4.26
C VAL A 45 3.09 11.99 -5.51
N TRP A 46 3.90 12.99 -5.88
CA TRP A 46 3.61 13.83 -7.05
C TRP A 46 3.75 13.05 -8.36
N PHE A 47 4.79 12.23 -8.46
CA PHE A 47 5.00 11.33 -9.59
C PHE A 47 3.84 10.33 -9.73
N GLY A 48 3.42 9.69 -8.63
CA GLY A 48 2.28 8.78 -8.63
C GLY A 48 0.98 9.46 -9.02
N GLY A 49 0.71 10.67 -8.51
CA GLY A 49 -0.44 11.48 -8.90
C GLY A 49 -0.42 11.85 -10.39
N SER A 50 0.73 12.28 -10.91
CA SER A 50 0.90 12.59 -12.34
C SER A 50 0.69 11.36 -13.23
N MET A 51 1.20 10.20 -12.82
CA MET A 51 0.96 8.94 -13.55
C MET A 51 -0.52 8.56 -13.55
N LEU A 52 -1.17 8.57 -12.38
CA LEU A 52 -2.58 8.20 -12.25
C LEU A 52 -3.50 9.15 -13.02
N ALA A 53 -3.28 10.46 -12.92
CA ALA A 53 -4.07 11.47 -13.62
C ALA A 53 -3.92 11.41 -15.16
N SER A 54 -2.86 10.78 -15.66
CA SER A 54 -2.65 10.55 -17.09
C SER A 54 -3.43 9.35 -17.64
N THR A 55 -4.08 8.55 -16.79
CA THR A 55 -4.90 7.40 -17.20
C THR A 55 -6.35 7.81 -17.48
N PRO A 56 -7.05 7.20 -18.46
CA PRO A 56 -8.48 7.47 -18.68
C PRO A 56 -9.37 7.18 -17.46
N GLU A 57 -8.98 6.22 -16.62
CA GLU A 57 -9.70 5.81 -15.42
C GLU A 57 -9.84 6.96 -14.42
N PHE A 58 -8.87 7.86 -14.34
CA PHE A 58 -8.91 9.02 -13.46
C PHE A 58 -10.16 9.88 -13.69
N TYR A 59 -10.54 10.11 -14.95
CA TYR A 59 -11.72 10.91 -15.28
C TYR A 59 -13.03 10.19 -14.94
N LYS A 60 -13.04 8.85 -14.93
CA LYS A 60 -14.23 8.06 -14.58
C LYS A 60 -14.52 8.06 -13.09
N VAL A 61 -13.50 8.18 -12.25
CA VAL A 61 -13.64 8.13 -10.78
C VAL A 61 -13.64 9.53 -10.14
N SER A 62 -13.37 10.56 -10.91
CA SER A 62 -13.37 11.95 -10.43
C SER A 62 -14.79 12.46 -10.25
N HIS A 63 -15.03 13.15 -9.14
CA HIS A 63 -16.29 13.87 -8.93
C HIS A 63 -16.38 15.05 -9.88
N THR A 64 -17.48 15.13 -10.62
CA THR A 64 -17.74 16.26 -11.51
C THR A 64 -18.29 17.46 -10.75
N LYS A 65 -18.18 18.65 -11.38
CA LYS A 65 -18.78 19.87 -10.83
C LYS A 65 -20.31 19.76 -10.74
N GLU A 66 -20.93 19.11 -11.72
CA GLU A 66 -22.37 18.87 -11.75
C GLU A 66 -22.83 18.03 -10.55
N GLU A 67 -22.19 16.88 -10.33
CA GLU A 67 -22.49 16.01 -9.17
C GLU A 67 -22.30 16.75 -7.84
N TYR A 68 -21.26 17.59 -7.72
CA TYR A 68 -21.04 18.39 -6.52
C TYR A 68 -22.18 19.38 -6.28
N MET A 69 -22.71 20.02 -7.33
CA MET A 69 -23.81 20.96 -7.21
C MET A 69 -25.13 20.26 -6.85
N GLU A 70 -25.35 19.05 -7.36
CA GLU A 70 -26.58 18.28 -7.09
C GLU A 70 -26.59 17.59 -5.73
N ARG A 71 -25.46 16.98 -5.34
CA ARG A 71 -25.35 16.12 -4.15
C ARG A 71 -24.62 16.78 -2.97
N GLY A 72 -24.02 17.94 -3.23
CA GLY A 72 -23.27 18.73 -2.26
C GLY A 72 -21.86 18.19 -1.96
N PRO A 73 -21.12 18.85 -1.05
CA PRO A 73 -19.73 18.51 -0.72
C PRO A 73 -19.52 17.14 -0.08
N SER A 74 -20.60 16.43 0.24
CA SER A 74 -20.54 15.10 0.83
C SER A 74 -19.81 14.10 -0.06
N ILE A 75 -19.92 14.23 -1.39
CA ILE A 75 -19.29 13.33 -2.35
C ILE A 75 -17.76 13.36 -2.28
N CYS A 76 -17.17 14.52 -1.97
CA CYS A 76 -15.71 14.68 -1.89
C CYS A 76 -15.09 14.08 -0.62
N ARG A 77 -15.89 13.61 0.35
CA ARG A 77 -15.37 12.96 1.57
C ARG A 77 -14.78 11.58 1.30
N HIS A 78 -15.14 10.97 0.16
CA HIS A 78 -14.59 9.71 -0.29
C HIS A 78 -14.23 9.80 -1.77
N ASN A 79 -12.99 9.44 -2.11
CA ASN A 79 -12.52 9.37 -3.49
C ASN A 79 -12.15 7.91 -3.77
N PRO A 80 -12.79 7.22 -4.72
CA PRO A 80 -12.51 5.83 -5.02
C PRO A 80 -11.04 5.60 -5.38
N VAL A 81 -10.44 4.54 -4.84
CA VAL A 81 -9.10 4.10 -5.26
C VAL A 81 -9.22 3.41 -6.62
N PHE A 82 -8.29 3.70 -7.53
CA PHE A 82 -8.21 3.13 -8.87
C PHE A 82 -6.75 2.89 -9.28
N GLY A 83 -6.53 2.18 -10.38
CA GLY A 83 -5.18 1.91 -10.91
C GLY A 83 -4.44 0.73 -10.25
N ALA A 84 -5.13 -0.07 -9.43
CA ALA A 84 -4.60 -1.38 -9.04
C ALA A 84 -4.61 -2.31 -10.26
N LEU A 85 -3.46 -2.88 -10.59
CA LEU A 85 -3.38 -4.06 -11.47
C LEU A 85 -4.17 -5.19 -10.78
N THR A 86 -5.34 -5.53 -11.33
CA THR A 86 -5.93 -6.85 -11.14
C THR A 86 -5.10 -7.91 -11.85
#